data_AF-A0AAV6UIB9-F1
#
_entry.id   AF-A0AAV6UIB9-F1
#
_cell.length_a   1.000
_cell.length_b   1.000
_cell.length_c   1.000
_cell.angle_alpha   90.00
_cell.angle_beta   90.00
_cell.angle_gamma   90.00
#
_symmetry.space_group_name_H-M   'P 1'
#
loop_
_entity.id
_entity.type
_entity.pdbx_description
1 polymer ?
#
loop_
_entity_poly.entity_id
_entity_poly.type
_entity_poly.pdbx_seq_one_letter_code
_entity_poly.pdbx_strand_id
1 'polypeptide(L)'
;MNIFLGGHFFFYGHQALQFTGLLEPGFKLFPGVAICEIFTYERGVPQGLTIMCLLPINILNSKIYAFLWFWFVFLFIVSCCALVCRCAFFLSPWFRKASLAYGKRHLDKKQLQAVVSQTSAVDCFLLYLISRNIGSLKFKEVVSRLAKEDLGVEKFSEDDENTLM
;
A
#
# COMPACT_ATOMS: atom_id res chain seq x y z
N MET A 1 7.16 -0.97 -14.97
CA MET A 1 6.32 -1.91 -15.77
C MET A 1 5.84 -1.33 -17.08
N ASN A 2 5.44 -0.06 -17.16
CA ASN A 2 4.90 0.52 -18.41
C ASN A 2 5.85 0.41 -19.62
N ILE A 3 7.17 0.54 -19.40
CA ILE A 3 8.19 0.47 -20.46
C ILE A 3 8.28 -0.94 -21.08
N PHE A 4 8.03 -2.00 -20.30
CA PHE A 4 8.11 -3.38 -20.80
C PHE A 4 7.00 -3.73 -21.80
N LEU A 5 5.85 -3.04 -21.73
CA LEU A 5 4.72 -3.22 -22.65
C LEU A 5 4.63 -2.05 -23.67
N GLY A 6 5.71 -1.30 -23.88
CA GLY A 6 5.73 -0.18 -24.83
C GLY A 6 4.76 0.96 -24.49
N GLY A 7 4.46 1.16 -23.21
CA GLY A 7 3.56 2.22 -22.75
C GLY A 7 2.09 1.80 -22.58
N HIS A 8 1.75 0.55 -22.90
CA HIS A 8 0.36 0.07 -22.92
C HIS A 8 -0.09 -0.64 -21.64
N PHE A 9 0.66 -0.58 -20.54
CA PHE A 9 0.33 -1.35 -19.32
C PHE A 9 -1.03 -0.97 -18.69
N PHE A 10 -1.36 0.32 -18.65
CA PHE A 10 -2.65 0.77 -18.12
C PHE A 10 -3.82 0.38 -19.02
N PHE A 11 -3.63 0.51 -20.34
CA PHE A 11 -4.63 0.15 -21.34
C PHE A 11 -4.90 -1.36 -21.37
N TYR A 12 -3.85 -2.18 -21.18
CA TYR A 12 -3.94 -3.63 -21.09
C TYR A 12 -4.92 -4.08 -19.99
N GLY A 13 -4.80 -3.54 -18.78
CA GLY A 13 -5.69 -3.93 -17.69
C GLY A 13 -7.10 -3.33 -17.78
N HIS A 14 -7.25 -2.13 -18.34
CA HIS A 14 -8.57 -1.58 -18.66
C HIS A 14 -9.31 -2.43 -19.70
N GLN A 15 -8.61 -2.89 -20.75
CA GLN A 15 -9.17 -3.86 -21.69
C GLN A 15 -9.49 -5.19 -21.01
N ALA A 16 -8.62 -5.70 -20.12
CA ALA A 16 -8.90 -6.92 -19.35
C ALA A 16 -10.19 -6.83 -18.52
N LEU A 17 -10.54 -5.63 -18.02
CA LEU A 17 -11.77 -5.39 -17.25
C LEU A 17 -13.02 -5.29 -18.14
N GLN A 18 -12.88 -4.79 -19.37
CA GLN A 18 -14.01 -4.56 -20.31
C GLN A 18 -14.36 -5.79 -21.16
N PHE A 19 -13.59 -6.88 -21.13
CA PHE A 19 -13.77 -7.98 -22.07
C PHE A 19 -14.80 -9.03 -21.62
N THR A 20 -15.96 -8.97 -22.27
CA THR A 20 -16.94 -10.05 -22.43
C THR A 20 -16.52 -10.99 -23.58
N GLY A 21 -15.67 -11.97 -23.28
CA GLY A 21 -15.81 -13.32 -23.87
C GLY A 21 -15.29 -13.66 -25.28
N LEU A 22 -14.66 -12.78 -26.07
CA LEU A 22 -14.28 -13.14 -27.47
C LEU A 22 -12.82 -12.94 -27.89
N LEU A 23 -11.99 -12.19 -27.16
CA LEU A 23 -10.55 -12.13 -27.46
C LEU A 23 -9.77 -11.77 -26.20
N GLU A 24 -8.78 -12.57 -25.84
CA GLU A 24 -7.90 -12.24 -24.73
C GLU A 24 -7.13 -10.94 -25.06
N PRO A 25 -7.17 -9.89 -24.22
CA PRO A 25 -6.50 -8.61 -24.49
C PRO A 25 -4.98 -8.76 -24.72
N GLY A 26 -4.40 -9.85 -24.22
CA GLY A 26 -3.00 -10.21 -24.43
C GLY A 26 -2.66 -10.73 -25.80
N PHE A 27 -3.60 -11.10 -26.67
CA PHE A 27 -3.25 -11.71 -27.96
C PHE A 27 -2.42 -10.77 -28.86
N LYS A 28 -2.70 -9.46 -28.82
CA LYS A 28 -2.00 -8.47 -29.66
C LYS A 28 -0.62 -8.06 -29.13
N LEU A 29 -0.42 -8.09 -27.82
CA LEU A 29 0.89 -7.80 -27.20
C LEU A 29 1.75 -9.05 -27.00
N PHE A 30 1.11 -10.19 -26.77
CA PHE A 30 1.71 -11.45 -26.37
C PHE A 30 1.05 -12.61 -27.16
N PRO A 31 1.37 -12.78 -28.46
CA PRO A 31 0.86 -13.90 -29.25
C PRO A 31 1.28 -15.26 -28.66
N GLY A 32 0.32 -16.07 -28.26
CA GLY A 32 0.56 -17.43 -27.77
C GLY A 32 0.90 -18.45 -28.86
N VAL A 33 0.68 -18.08 -30.13
CA VAL A 33 0.96 -18.90 -31.31
C VAL A 33 1.72 -18.07 -32.35
N ALA A 34 2.68 -18.69 -33.01
CA ALA A 34 3.45 -18.11 -34.10
C ALA A 34 3.44 -19.05 -35.30
N ILE A 35 3.43 -18.48 -36.50
CA ILE A 35 3.61 -19.23 -37.75
C ILE A 35 5.10 -19.21 -38.08
N CYS A 36 5.71 -20.38 -38.22
CA CYS A 36 7.12 -20.51 -38.60
C CYS A 36 7.22 -21.14 -39.98
N GLU A 37 7.87 -20.43 -40.90
CA GLU A 37 8.18 -20.92 -42.24
C GLU A 37 9.61 -21.46 -42.25
N ILE A 38 9.74 -22.75 -42.53
CA ILE A 38 11.01 -23.45 -42.62
C ILE A 38 11.25 -23.76 -44.09
N PHE A 39 12.40 -23.35 -44.63
CA PHE A 39 12.80 -23.65 -46.00
C PHE A 39 13.81 -24.80 -46.00
N THR A 40 13.42 -25.93 -46.60
CA THR A 40 14.31 -27.08 -46.81
C THR A 40 14.69 -27.18 -48.29
N TYR A 41 15.91 -27.62 -48.57
CA TYR A 41 16.39 -27.83 -49.94
C TYR A 41 16.36 -29.32 -50.26
N GLU A 42 15.31 -29.78 -50.92
CA GLU A 42 15.24 -31.14 -51.42
C GLU A 42 15.70 -31.16 -52.88
N ARG A 43 16.77 -31.90 -53.19
CA ARG A 43 17.32 -32.05 -54.56
C ARG A 43 17.63 -30.71 -55.27
N GLY A 44 18.06 -29.69 -54.52
CA GLY A 44 18.40 -28.38 -55.07
C GLY A 44 17.21 -27.46 -55.36
N VAL A 45 15.98 -27.87 -55.02
CA VAL A 45 14.77 -27.05 -55.10
C VAL A 45 14.37 -26.59 -53.68
N PRO A 46 14.19 -25.28 -53.43
CA PRO A 46 13.67 -24.81 -52.16
C PRO A 46 12.20 -25.20 -52.00
N GLN A 47 11.86 -25.89 -50.91
CA GLN A 47 10.51 -26.22 -50.51
C GLN A 47 10.21 -25.55 -49.16
N GLY A 48 9.09 -24.82 -49.08
CA GLY A 48 8.65 -24.15 -47.86
C GLY A 48 7.65 -25.02 -47.09
N LEU A 49 7.93 -25.27 -45.81
CA LEU A 49 7.01 -25.89 -44.86
C LEU A 49 6.56 -24.86 -43.84
N THR A 50 5.25 -24.68 -43.71
CA THR A 50 4.66 -23.82 -42.69
C THR A 50 4.20 -24.66 -41.50
N ILE A 51 4.70 -24.35 -40.30
CA ILE A 51 4.29 -24.97 -39.05
C ILE A 51 3.72 -23.94 -38.08
N MET A 52 2.81 -24.37 -37.21
CA MET A 52 2.32 -23.55 -36.10
C MET A 52 3.09 -23.89 -34.82
N CYS A 53 3.69 -22.88 -34.21
CA CYS A 53 4.47 -23.00 -32.97
C CYS A 53 3.71 -22.35 -31.81
N LEU A 54 3.65 -23.04 -30.67
CA LEU A 54 3.16 -22.46 -29.42
C LEU A 54 4.31 -21.70 -28.75
N LEU A 55 4.01 -20.54 -28.16
CA LEU A 55 4.93 -19.75 -27.35
C LEU A 55 4.44 -19.74 -25.88
N PRO A 56 4.75 -20.80 -25.09
CA PRO A 56 4.30 -20.90 -23.71
C PRO A 56 4.75 -19.73 -22.83
N ILE A 57 5.96 -19.20 -23.10
CA ILE A 57 6.51 -18.03 -22.40
C ILE A 57 5.61 -16.80 -22.55
N ASN A 58 4.99 -16.64 -23.72
CA ASN A 58 4.17 -15.48 -24.03
C ASN A 58 2.77 -15.62 -23.42
N ILE A 59 2.24 -16.84 -23.44
CA ILE A 59 1.00 -17.20 -22.75
C ILE A 59 1.17 -16.95 -21.25
N LEU A 60 2.27 -17.42 -20.64
CA LEU A 60 2.54 -17.22 -19.22
C LEU A 60 2.65 -15.72 -18.86
N ASN A 61 3.37 -14.93 -19.66
CA ASN A 61 3.48 -13.50 -19.47
C ASN A 61 2.11 -12.81 -19.50
N SER A 62 1.23 -13.16 -20.44
CA SER A 62 -0.11 -12.58 -20.53
C SER A 62 -0.91 -12.75 -19.22
N LYS A 63 -0.77 -13.90 -18.55
CA LYS A 63 -1.46 -14.20 -17.28
C LYS A 63 -0.84 -13.44 -16.10
N ILE A 64 0.49 -13.43 -16.01
CA ILE A 64 1.21 -12.73 -14.95
C ILE A 64 0.95 -11.21 -15.02
N TYR A 65 1.01 -10.61 -16.20
CA TYR A 65 0.74 -9.17 -16.37
C TYR A 65 -0.71 -8.81 -16.04
N ALA A 66 -1.67 -9.70 -16.32
CA ALA A 66 -3.06 -9.49 -15.92
C ALA A 66 -3.19 -9.51 -14.39
N PHE A 67 -2.64 -10.53 -13.72
CA PHE A 67 -2.64 -10.61 -12.26
C PHE A 67 -1.98 -9.40 -11.59
N LEU A 68 -0.81 -9.00 -12.10
CA LEU A 68 -0.07 -7.86 -11.57
C LEU A 68 -0.81 -6.54 -11.73
N TRP A 69 -1.58 -6.36 -12.81
CA TRP A 69 -2.39 -5.15 -12.97
C TRP A 69 -3.43 -5.03 -11.85
N PHE A 70 -4.21 -6.08 -11.58
CA PHE A 70 -5.17 -6.08 -10.47
C PHE A 70 -4.48 -5.87 -9.12
N TRP A 71 -3.33 -6.52 -8.93
CA TRP A 71 -2.52 -6.35 -7.72
C TRP A 71 -2.06 -4.91 -7.51
N PHE A 72 -1.57 -4.24 -8.56
CA PHE A 72 -1.16 -2.84 -8.44
C PHE A 72 -2.34 -1.89 -8.23
N VAL A 73 -3.49 -2.14 -8.85
CA VAL A 73 -4.71 -1.37 -8.57
C VAL A 73 -5.11 -1.50 -7.09
N PHE A 74 -5.08 -2.72 -6.55
CA PHE A 74 -5.32 -2.96 -5.12
C PHE A 74 -4.31 -2.21 -4.23
N LEU A 75 -3.00 -2.35 -4.50
CA LEU A 75 -1.97 -1.64 -3.73
C LEU A 75 -2.10 -0.12 -3.85
N PHE A 76 -2.49 0.38 -5.02
CA PHE A 76 -2.73 1.80 -5.26
C PHE A 76 -3.89 2.29 -4.39
N ILE A 77 -5.01 1.57 -4.34
CA ILE A 77 -6.16 1.91 -3.49
C ILE A 77 -5.75 1.91 -2.01
N VAL A 78 -5.08 0.86 -1.53
CA VAL A 78 -4.62 0.77 -0.13
C VAL A 78 -3.67 1.92 0.22
N SER A 79 -2.74 2.24 -0.68
CA SER A 79 -1.77 3.32 -0.50
C SER A 79 -2.44 4.69 -0.52
N CYS A 80 -3.37 4.93 -1.45
CA CYS A 80 -4.16 6.15 -1.51
C CYS A 80 -5.02 6.32 -0.26
N CYS A 81 -5.71 5.28 0.21
CA CYS A 81 -6.45 5.33 1.48
C CYS A 81 -5.52 5.68 2.65
N ALA A 82 -4.36 5.04 2.76
CA ALA A 82 -3.38 5.38 3.80
C ALA A 82 -2.87 6.82 3.69
N LEU A 83 -2.62 7.30 2.47
CA LEU A 83 -2.17 8.67 2.21
C LEU A 83 -3.26 9.68 2.57
N VAL A 84 -4.50 9.46 2.15
CA VAL A 84 -5.66 10.31 2.48
C VAL A 84 -5.87 10.35 3.99
N CYS A 85 -5.81 9.21 4.69
CA CYS A 85 -5.88 9.18 6.15
C CYS A 85 -4.76 10.00 6.81
N ARG A 86 -3.53 9.93 6.28
CA ARG A 86 -2.40 10.75 6.78
C ARG A 86 -2.60 12.23 6.46
N CYS A 87 -3.02 12.59 5.25
CA CYS A 87 -3.31 13.97 4.85
C CYS A 87 -4.43 14.56 5.70
N ALA A 88 -5.50 13.80 5.94
CA ALA A 88 -6.60 14.21 6.83
C ALA A 88 -6.12 14.46 8.27
N PHE A 89 -5.16 13.66 8.76
CA PHE A 89 -4.52 13.89 10.05
C PHE A 89 -3.72 15.21 10.11
N PHE A 90 -3.03 15.59 9.02
CA PHE A 90 -2.32 16.87 8.93
C PHE A 90 -3.27 18.08 8.82
N LEU A 91 -4.35 17.94 8.04
CA LEU A 91 -5.32 19.01 7.79
C LEU A 91 -6.27 19.24 8.98
N SER A 92 -6.58 18.21 9.76
CA SER A 92 -7.56 18.29 10.84
C SER A 92 -6.94 18.18 12.24
N PRO A 93 -6.87 19.29 13.01
CA PRO A 93 -6.48 19.24 14.42
C PRO A 93 -7.47 18.45 15.30
N TRP A 94 -8.68 18.19 14.81
CA TRP A 94 -9.69 17.38 15.49
C TRP A 94 -9.34 15.88 15.47
N PHE A 95 -8.84 15.38 14.33
CA PHE A 95 -8.37 13.99 14.20
C PHE A 95 -7.15 13.68 15.07
N ARG A 96 -6.30 14.68 15.37
CA ARG A 96 -5.15 14.51 16.28
C ARG A 96 -5.57 14.01 17.66
N LYS A 97 -6.62 14.63 18.24
CA LYS A 97 -7.12 14.30 19.57
C LYS A 97 -7.80 12.92 19.57
N ALA A 98 -8.59 12.64 18.53
CA ALA A 98 -9.30 11.36 18.40
C ALA A 98 -8.35 10.17 18.18
N SER A 99 -7.32 10.31 17.32
CA SER A 99 -6.44 9.20 16.95
C SER A 99 -5.53 8.73 18.11
N LEU A 100 -5.02 9.67 18.92
CA LEU A 100 -4.24 9.35 20.12
C LEU A 100 -5.11 8.84 21.28
N ALA A 101 -6.37 9.28 21.38
CA ALA A 101 -7.30 8.84 22.42
C ALA A 101 -7.94 7.45 22.13
N TYR A 102 -8.06 7.06 20.86
CA TYR A 102 -8.78 5.84 20.47
C TYR A 102 -8.10 4.53 20.90
N GLY A 103 -6.79 4.55 21.20
CA GLY A 103 -6.01 3.32 21.44
C GLY A 103 -5.49 3.10 22.87
N LYS A 104 -5.64 4.05 23.80
CA LYS A 104 -4.94 4.00 25.10
C LYS A 104 -5.88 4.33 26.26
N ARG A 105 -6.62 3.32 26.76
CA ARG A 105 -7.50 3.46 27.94
C ARG A 105 -6.78 3.85 29.23
N HIS A 106 -5.49 3.50 29.37
CA HIS A 106 -4.69 3.74 30.58
C HIS A 106 -3.98 5.11 30.63
N LEU A 107 -4.21 5.96 29.63
CA LEU A 107 -3.57 7.27 29.54
C LEU A 107 -4.55 8.35 29.97
N ASP A 108 -4.12 9.22 30.89
CA ASP A 108 -4.95 10.34 31.34
C ASP A 108 -5.24 11.28 30.15
N LYS A 109 -6.51 11.38 29.80
CA LYS A 109 -6.97 12.14 28.62
C LYS A 109 -6.64 13.62 28.75
N LYS A 110 -6.58 14.15 29.98
CA LYS A 110 -6.27 15.56 30.25
C LYS A 110 -4.80 15.86 30.01
N GLN A 111 -3.88 15.07 30.54
CA GLN A 111 -2.44 15.21 30.26
C GLN A 111 -2.12 15.08 28.77
N LEU A 112 -2.71 14.07 28.10
CA LEU A 112 -2.52 13.86 26.67
C LEU A 112 -3.03 15.05 25.85
N GLN A 113 -4.19 15.60 26.21
CA GLN A 113 -4.76 16.75 25.50
C GLN A 113 -3.93 18.02 25.72
N ALA A 114 -3.36 18.23 26.91
CA ALA A 114 -2.47 19.35 27.20
C ALA A 114 -1.22 19.30 26.32
N VAL A 115 -0.53 18.15 26.27
CA VAL A 115 0.63 17.94 25.40
C VAL A 115 0.26 18.16 23.94
N VAL A 116 -0.76 17.48 23.42
CA VAL A 116 -1.20 17.58 22.00
C VAL A 116 -1.59 19.01 21.60
N SER A 117 -2.06 19.83 22.54
CA SER A 117 -2.45 21.22 22.26
C SER A 117 -1.26 22.18 22.15
N GLN A 118 -0.14 21.89 22.80
CA GLN A 118 1.06 22.73 22.78
C GLN A 118 2.12 22.25 21.77
N THR A 119 2.08 20.98 21.34
CA THR A 119 3.05 20.45 20.39
C THR A 119 2.64 20.65 18.91
N SER A 120 3.63 20.73 18.03
CA SER A 120 3.41 20.94 16.59
C SER A 120 2.71 19.75 15.91
N ALA A 121 2.23 19.95 14.68
CA ALA A 121 1.59 18.88 13.87
C ALA A 121 2.50 17.69 13.60
N VAL A 122 3.78 17.98 13.41
CA VAL A 122 4.81 16.98 13.15
C VAL A 122 5.07 16.16 14.41
N ASP A 123 5.17 16.81 15.56
CA ASP A 123 5.46 16.13 16.83
C ASP A 123 4.27 15.26 17.27
N CYS A 124 3.03 15.71 17.06
CA CYS A 124 1.85 14.89 17.26
C CYS A 124 1.83 13.64 16.38
N PHE A 125 2.29 13.75 15.13
CA PHE A 125 2.42 12.60 14.23
C PHE A 125 3.52 11.65 14.69
N LEU A 126 4.66 12.18 15.16
CA LEU A 126 5.74 11.38 15.74
C LEU A 126 5.28 10.64 17.00
N LEU A 127 4.58 11.32 17.92
CA LEU A 127 3.96 10.72 19.09
C LEU A 127 2.97 9.61 18.70
N TYR A 128 2.17 9.83 17.66
CA TYR A 128 1.29 8.79 17.12
C TYR A 128 2.07 7.57 16.60
N LEU A 129 3.17 7.76 15.85
CA LEU A 129 4.03 6.68 15.39
C LEU A 129 4.68 5.91 16.54
N ILE A 130 5.20 6.62 17.54
CA ILE A 130 5.80 6.04 18.74
C ILE A 130 4.74 5.23 19.51
N SER A 131 3.52 5.78 19.64
CA SER A 131 2.43 5.12 20.37
C SER A 131 2.03 3.76 19.79
N ARG A 132 2.22 3.55 18.48
CA ARG A 132 1.93 2.30 17.77
C ARG A 132 3.06 1.28 17.82
N ASN A 133 4.29 1.74 18.02
CA ASN A 133 5.47 0.88 18.10
C ASN A 133 5.86 0.53 19.55
N ILE A 134 5.32 1.24 20.55
CA ILE A 134 5.64 1.05 21.97
C ILE A 134 4.41 0.60 22.78
N GLY A 135 4.63 -0.31 23.72
CA GLY A 135 3.60 -0.78 24.66
C GLY A 135 2.94 0.36 25.46
N SER A 136 1.67 0.20 25.81
CA SER A 136 0.85 1.26 26.40
C SER A 136 1.39 1.84 27.70
N LEU A 137 2.06 1.04 28.53
CA LEU A 137 2.67 1.50 29.79
C LEU A 137 3.91 2.36 29.56
N LYS A 138 4.82 1.93 28.67
CA LYS A 138 6.01 2.70 28.30
C LYS A 138 5.65 4.01 27.60
N PHE A 139 4.60 3.99 26.79
CA PHE A 139 4.10 5.21 26.14
C PHE A 139 3.55 6.22 27.16
N LYS A 140 2.88 5.78 28.24
CA LYS A 140 2.45 6.65 29.34
C LYS A 140 3.64 7.34 30.00
N GLU A 141 4.72 6.61 30.25
CA GLU A 141 5.94 7.18 30.82
C GLU A 141 6.52 8.29 29.93
N VAL A 142 6.64 8.03 28.62
CA VAL A 142 7.13 9.01 27.64
C VAL A 142 6.27 10.28 27.64
N VAL A 143 4.93 10.14 27.59
CA VAL A 143 4.02 11.30 27.61
C VAL A 143 4.13 12.05 28.94
N SER A 144 4.28 11.36 30.06
CA SER A 144 4.42 11.99 31.38
C SER A 144 5.75 12.74 31.53
N ARG A 145 6.83 12.27 30.89
CA ARG A 145 8.14 12.94 30.89
C ARG A 145 8.09 14.21 30.03
N LEU A 146 7.52 14.09 28.82
CA LEU A 146 7.30 15.24 27.93
C LEU A 146 6.42 16.32 28.58
N ALA A 147 5.35 15.93 29.28
CA ALA A 147 4.50 16.88 30.00
C ALA A 147 5.23 17.61 31.15
N LYS A 148 6.25 16.98 31.76
CA LYS A 148 7.05 17.63 32.81
C LYS A 148 8.10 18.58 32.24
N GLU A 149 8.80 18.15 31.20
CA GLU A 149 9.91 18.90 30.59
C GLU A 149 9.41 20.11 29.78
N ASP A 150 8.39 19.93 28.94
CA ASP A 150 7.92 20.99 28.04
C ASP A 150 6.88 21.92 28.68
N LEU A 151 6.09 21.42 29.64
CA LEU A 151 4.93 22.15 30.20
C LEU A 151 5.07 22.53 31.66
N GLY A 152 6.11 22.05 32.37
CA GLY A 152 6.26 22.27 33.81
C GLY A 152 5.06 21.78 34.63
N VAL A 153 4.27 20.85 34.11
CA VAL A 153 3.09 20.30 34.82
C VAL A 153 3.60 19.28 35.83
N GLU A 154 3.68 19.68 37.09
CA GLU A 154 3.88 18.74 38.20
C GLU A 154 2.72 17.74 38.29
N LYS A 155 3.08 16.49 38.57
CA LYS A 155 2.19 15.31 38.60
C LYS A 155 0.88 15.61 39.35
N PHE A 156 -0.26 15.31 38.71
CA PHE A 156 -1.47 14.96 39.46
C PHE A 156 -1.54 13.43 39.59
N SER A 157 -1.32 13.02 40.85
CA SER A 157 -1.54 11.76 41.56
C SER A 157 -1.31 10.39 40.89
N GLU A 158 -0.35 9.67 41.50
CA GLU A 158 -0.52 8.28 41.95
C GLU A 158 -1.90 8.08 42.59
N ASP A 159 -2.85 7.39 41.95
CA ASP A 159 -4.12 6.93 42.58
C ASP A 159 -4.72 5.70 41.86
N ASP A 160 -3.92 4.75 41.37
CA ASP A 160 -4.45 3.47 40.83
C ASP A 160 -3.64 2.24 41.30
N GLU A 161 -3.00 2.33 42.47
CA GLU A 161 -2.39 1.18 43.17
C GLU A 161 -2.93 1.06 44.60
N ASN A 162 -4.25 1.27 44.79
CA ASN A 162 -4.90 0.96 46.06
C ASN A 162 -6.38 0.56 45.95
N THR A 163 -6.78 -0.15 44.89
CA THR A 163 -8.14 -0.72 44.79
C THR A 163 -8.14 -2.15 44.27
N LEU A 164 -7.19 -2.97 44.75
CA LEU A 164 -7.27 -4.43 44.74
C LEU A 164 -6.50 -4.95 45.97
N MET A 165 -6.98 -4.56 47.16
CA MET A 165 -7.04 -5.47 48.30
C MET A 165 -8.42 -6.11 48.29
#